data_AF-A0A1H6BD04-F1
#
_entry.id   AF-A0A1H6BD04-F1
#
_cell.length_a   1.000
_cell.length_b   1.000
_cell.length_c   1.000
_cell.angle_alpha   90.00
_cell.angle_beta   90.00
_cell.angle_gamma   90.00
#
_symmetry.space_group_name_H-M   'P 1'
#
loop_
_entity.id
_entity.type
_entity.pdbx_description
1 polymer ?
#
loop_
_entity_poly.entity_id
_entity_poly.type
_entity_poly.pdbx_seq_one_letter_code
_entity_poly.pdbx_strand_id
1 'polypeptide(L)'
;MPQAYVQVTTTTDSRQEAATLGKSAVRERLAACAQLVGPIASTYWWEGEMEVAEEWMVVFKTTADSFEELAALITELHSYDTPEIIATPVVAGSGDYLRWVSDQTAAEPAAEESDQEADQEADQEEDQEVEEVGRAGAAG
;
A
#
# COMPACT_ATOMS: atom_id res chain seq x y z
N MET A 1 16.22 -3.60 -14.27
CA MET A 1 16.91 -4.44 -13.28
C MET A 1 15.97 -5.58 -12.93
N PRO A 2 16.43 -6.81 -12.64
CA PRO A 2 15.54 -7.86 -12.15
C PRO A 2 14.87 -7.41 -10.84
N GLN A 3 13.59 -7.74 -10.66
CA GLN A 3 12.84 -7.43 -9.44
C GLN A 3 13.55 -8.04 -8.23
N ALA A 4 13.87 -7.21 -7.25
CA ALA A 4 14.40 -7.66 -5.97
C ALA A 4 13.26 -7.90 -4.98
N TYR A 5 13.36 -8.98 -4.21
CA TYR A 5 12.39 -9.37 -3.19
C TYR A 5 13.03 -9.30 -1.81
N VAL A 6 12.23 -8.94 -0.82
CA VAL A 6 12.66 -8.83 0.57
C VAL A 6 11.65 -9.48 1.51
N GLN A 7 12.18 -10.02 2.60
CA GLN A 7 11.41 -10.32 3.79
C GLN A 7 11.58 -9.15 4.76
N VAL A 8 10.49 -8.51 5.16
CA VAL A 8 10.52 -7.43 6.16
C VAL A 8 10.03 -8.00 7.49
N THR A 9 10.74 -7.71 8.57
CA THR A 9 10.38 -8.14 9.92
C THR A 9 10.18 -6.93 10.83
N THR A 10 9.20 -7.02 11.74
CA THR A 10 8.97 -6.10 12.87
C THR A 10 8.44 -6.88 14.07
N THR A 11 8.40 -6.26 15.26
CA THR A 11 7.82 -6.82 16.48
C THR A 11 6.89 -5.82 17.15
N THR A 12 5.85 -6.30 17.82
CA THR A 12 4.84 -5.49 18.51
C THR A 12 4.40 -6.15 19.83
N ASP A 13 3.85 -5.36 20.75
CA ASP A 13 3.48 -5.79 22.10
C ASP A 13 2.32 -6.79 22.17
N SER A 14 1.58 -6.96 21.07
CA SER A 14 0.34 -7.73 21.08
C SER A 14 0.03 -8.40 19.76
N ARG A 15 -0.65 -9.55 19.86
CA ARG A 15 -1.18 -10.28 18.70
C ARG A 15 -2.15 -9.42 17.88
N GLN A 16 -2.91 -8.55 18.54
CA GLN A 16 -3.94 -7.74 17.91
C GLN A 16 -3.31 -6.67 17.02
N GLU A 17 -2.30 -5.95 17.50
CA GLU A 17 -1.55 -4.98 16.70
C GLU A 17 -0.81 -5.67 15.56
N ALA A 18 -0.16 -6.82 15.82
CA ALA A 18 0.48 -7.65 14.80
C ALA A 18 -0.49 -8.03 13.67
N ALA A 19 -1.74 -8.34 14.03
CA ALA A 19 -2.78 -8.70 13.07
C ALA A 19 -3.29 -7.48 12.29
N THR A 20 -3.37 -6.31 12.93
CA THR A 20 -3.72 -5.05 12.27
C THR A 20 -2.64 -4.66 11.26
N LEU A 21 -1.37 -4.70 11.63
CA LEU A 21 -0.23 -4.44 10.74
C LEU A 21 -0.24 -5.38 9.55
N GLY A 22 -0.33 -6.69 9.80
CA GLY A 22 -0.36 -7.72 8.76
C GLY A 22 -1.51 -7.53 7.76
N LYS A 23 -2.72 -7.21 8.24
CA LYS A 23 -3.89 -6.98 7.38
C LYS A 23 -3.78 -5.68 6.59
N SER A 24 -3.27 -4.62 7.20
CA SER A 24 -3.18 -3.30 6.56
C SER A 24 -2.13 -3.34 5.45
N ALA A 25 -0.94 -3.87 5.71
CA ALA A 25 0.12 -4.02 4.70
C ALA A 25 -0.34 -4.82 3.47
N VAL A 26 -1.11 -5.90 3.67
CA VAL A 26 -1.65 -6.70 2.56
C VAL A 26 -2.79 -5.99 1.84
N ARG A 27 -3.67 -5.30 2.57
CA ARG A 27 -4.79 -4.55 1.97
C ARG A 27 -4.28 -3.42 1.07
N GLU A 28 -3.28 -2.68 1.51
CA GLU A 28 -2.65 -1.58 0.78
C GLU A 28 -1.67 -2.06 -0.31
N ARG A 29 -1.58 -3.38 -0.55
CA ARG A 29 -0.62 -3.99 -1.50
C ARG A 29 0.85 -3.62 -1.24
N LEU A 30 1.21 -3.30 -0.01
CA LEU A 30 2.60 -3.04 0.40
C LEU A 30 3.35 -4.33 0.76
N ALA A 31 2.61 -5.41 1.02
CA ALA A 31 3.14 -6.76 1.17
C ALA A 31 2.18 -7.78 0.55
N ALA A 32 2.71 -8.79 -0.12
CA ALA A 32 1.89 -9.87 -0.69
C ALA A 32 1.30 -10.76 0.41
N CYS A 33 2.08 -11.01 1.46
CA CYS A 33 1.59 -11.67 2.68
C CYS A 33 2.34 -11.21 3.92
N ALA A 34 1.72 -11.47 5.08
CA ALA A 34 2.30 -11.33 6.40
C ALA A 34 2.08 -12.62 7.20
N GLN A 35 3.09 -13.04 7.97
CA GLN A 35 2.99 -14.12 8.95
C GLN A 35 3.17 -13.55 10.34
N LEU A 36 2.35 -13.99 11.29
CA LEU A 36 2.49 -13.64 12.70
C LEU A 36 3.15 -14.81 13.43
N VAL A 37 4.23 -14.52 14.15
CA VAL A 37 4.98 -15.49 14.95
C VAL A 37 4.98 -14.99 16.38
N GLY A 38 4.50 -15.81 17.30
CA GLY A 38 4.54 -15.47 18.71
C GLY A 38 3.70 -16.35 19.62
N PRO A 39 3.75 -16.08 20.93
CA PRO A 39 4.61 -15.05 21.54
C PRO A 39 6.11 -15.38 21.42
N ILE A 40 6.94 -14.35 21.29
CA ILE A 40 8.40 -14.42 21.38
C ILE A 40 8.87 -13.64 22.62
N ALA A 41 10.11 -13.86 23.05
CA ALA A 41 10.76 -13.02 24.06
C ALA A 41 11.84 -12.17 23.39
N SER A 42 11.72 -10.85 23.54
CA SER A 42 12.70 -9.86 23.09
C SER A 42 13.51 -9.39 24.29
N THR A 43 14.83 -9.32 24.15
CA THR A 43 15.74 -8.87 25.23
C THR A 43 16.61 -7.73 24.72
N TYR A 44 16.55 -6.58 25.38
CA TYR A 44 17.22 -5.36 24.96
C TYR A 44 17.61 -4.49 26.16
N TRP A 45 18.40 -3.44 25.91
CA TRP A 45 18.70 -2.43 26.93
C TRP A 45 17.74 -1.25 26.79
N TRP A 46 17.14 -0.83 27.89
CA TRP A 46 16.30 0.35 27.96
C TRP A 46 16.59 1.12 29.24
N GLU A 47 16.82 2.44 29.13
CA GLU A 47 17.15 3.32 30.27
C GLU A 47 18.26 2.81 31.21
N GLY A 48 19.21 2.01 30.67
CA GLY A 48 20.33 1.46 31.44
C GLY A 48 20.03 0.16 32.17
N GLU A 49 18.86 -0.44 31.98
CA GLU A 49 18.49 -1.76 32.49
C GLU A 49 18.24 -2.74 31.34
N MET A 50 18.44 -4.03 31.62
CA MET A 50 18.15 -5.10 30.66
C MET A 50 16.68 -5.48 30.82
N GLU A 51 15.93 -5.28 29.74
CA GLU A 51 14.50 -5.59 29.66
C GLU A 51 14.27 -6.90 28.93
N VAL A 52 13.18 -7.59 29.31
CA VAL A 52 12.65 -8.75 28.59
C VAL A 52 11.16 -8.53 28.36
N ALA A 53 10.75 -8.42 27.11
CA ALA A 53 9.36 -8.21 26.70
C ALA A 53 8.81 -9.45 25.98
N GLU A 54 7.54 -9.77 26.23
CA GLU A 54 6.78 -10.69 25.38
C GLU A 54 6.24 -9.92 24.18
N GLU A 55 6.56 -10.37 22.97
CA GLU A 55 6.19 -9.68 21.73
C GLU A 55 5.61 -10.65 20.69
N TRP A 56 5.05 -10.09 19.64
CA TRP A 56 4.63 -10.79 18.43
C TRP A 56 5.43 -10.25 17.25
N MET A 57 6.10 -11.15 16.53
CA MET A 57 6.84 -10.83 15.32
C MET A 57 5.92 -10.90 14.10
N VAL A 58 6.02 -9.92 13.20
CA VAL A 58 5.36 -9.94 11.89
C VAL A 58 6.40 -10.05 10.80
N VAL A 59 6.19 -11.00 9.89
CA VAL A 59 7.10 -11.31 8.78
C VAL A 59 6.39 -11.12 7.45
N PHE A 60 6.69 -10.01 6.77
CA PHE A 60 6.14 -9.62 5.48
C PHE A 60 6.98 -10.13 4.31
N LYS A 61 6.34 -10.44 3.17
CA LYS A 61 7.03 -10.75 1.90
C LYS A 61 6.59 -9.71 0.90
N THR A 62 7.56 -9.00 0.35
CA THR A 62 7.28 -7.90 -0.58
C THR A 62 8.43 -7.72 -1.56
N THR A 63 8.29 -6.74 -2.45
CA THR A 63 9.38 -6.30 -3.32
C THR A 63 10.25 -5.27 -2.60
N ALA A 64 11.49 -5.11 -3.05
CA ALA A 64 12.37 -4.08 -2.51
C ALA A 64 11.81 -2.66 -2.73
N ASP A 65 11.05 -2.44 -3.81
CA ASP A 65 10.49 -1.13 -4.16
C ASP A 65 9.37 -0.72 -3.18
N SER A 66 8.60 -1.68 -2.67
CA SER A 66 7.54 -1.44 -1.67
C SER A 66 8.05 -1.24 -0.24
N PHE A 67 9.36 -1.34 0.00
CA PHE A 67 9.91 -1.32 1.36
C PHE A 67 9.64 0.00 2.10
N GLU A 68 9.90 1.14 1.45
CA GLU A 68 9.77 2.45 2.09
C GLU A 68 8.32 2.75 2.49
N GLU A 69 7.37 2.45 1.61
CA GLU A 69 5.94 2.61 1.90
C GLU A 69 5.47 1.66 2.99
N LEU A 70 5.94 0.39 2.97
CA LEU A 70 5.64 -0.57 4.02
C LEU A 70 6.21 -0.10 5.38
N ALA A 71 7.43 0.43 5.41
CA ALA A 71 8.06 0.93 6.62
C ALA A 71 7.31 2.15 7.18
N ALA A 72 6.85 3.05 6.32
CA ALA A 72 6.02 4.18 6.70
C ALA A 72 4.68 3.72 7.33
N LEU A 73 3.99 2.77 6.68
CA LEU A 73 2.74 2.20 7.21
C LEU A 73 2.97 1.52 8.58
N ILE A 74 4.04 0.73 8.70
CA ILE A 74 4.37 0.07 9.97
C ILE A 74 4.57 1.13 11.06
N THR A 75 5.35 2.17 10.78
CA THR A 75 5.63 3.25 11.72
C THR A 75 4.36 4.00 12.13
N GLU A 76 3.47 4.31 11.18
CA GLU A 76 2.21 5.01 11.47
C GLU A 76 1.28 4.22 12.40
N LEU A 77 1.23 2.90 12.23
CA LEU A 77 0.32 2.02 12.97
C LEU A 77 0.95 1.40 14.22
N HIS A 78 2.23 1.66 14.51
CA HIS A 78 2.94 1.05 15.62
C HIS A 78 2.65 1.76 16.94
N SER A 79 2.60 0.98 18.03
CA SER A 79 2.55 1.53 19.39
C SER A 79 3.89 2.10 19.87
N TYR A 80 5.00 1.56 19.37
CA TYR A 80 6.36 1.99 19.74
C TYR A 80 6.80 3.23 18.96
N ASP A 81 7.50 4.15 19.63
CA ASP A 81 8.07 5.36 19.00
C ASP A 81 9.14 5.03 17.95
N THR A 82 9.81 3.89 18.08
CA THR A 82 10.85 3.42 17.14
C THR A 82 10.72 1.90 16.97
N PRO A 83 9.83 1.43 16.07
CA PRO A 83 9.69 0.01 15.80
C PRO A 83 10.94 -0.58 15.14
N GLU A 84 11.24 -1.83 15.42
CA GLU A 84 12.18 -2.61 14.60
C GLU A 84 11.58 -2.79 13.19
N ILE A 85 12.25 -2.34 12.13
CA ILE A 85 11.84 -2.61 10.75
C ILE A 85 13.09 -3.00 9.95
N ILE A 86 13.24 -4.29 9.64
CA ILE A 86 14.44 -4.81 8.97
C ILE A 86 14.04 -5.58 7.71
N ALA A 87 14.65 -5.22 6.58
CA ALA A 87 14.53 -5.96 5.32
C ALA A 87 15.70 -6.92 5.12
N THR A 88 15.41 -8.20 4.92
CA THR A 88 16.37 -9.23 4.54
C THR A 88 16.18 -9.61 3.06
N PRO A 89 17.23 -9.60 2.22
CA PRO A 89 17.12 -9.99 0.82
C PRO A 89 16.66 -11.44 0.63
N VAL A 90 15.68 -11.65 -0.24
CA VAL A 90 15.29 -12.98 -0.72
C VAL A 90 16.07 -13.28 -2.00
N VAL A 91 17.15 -14.07 -1.86
CA VAL A 91 18.06 -14.39 -2.97
C VAL A 91 17.55 -15.50 -3.88
N ALA A 92 16.58 -16.30 -3.42
CA ALA A 92 15.96 -17.38 -4.17
C ALA A 92 14.57 -17.71 -3.63
N GLY A 93 13.69 -18.19 -4.50
CA GLY A 93 12.34 -18.65 -4.19
C GLY A 93 11.76 -19.41 -5.39
N SER A 94 10.60 -20.06 -5.23
CA SER A 94 9.92 -20.66 -6.38
C SER A 94 9.42 -19.56 -7.32
N GLY A 95 9.60 -19.75 -8.63
CA GLY A 95 9.29 -18.73 -9.63
C GLY A 95 7.85 -18.25 -9.57
N ASP A 96 6.90 -19.17 -9.42
CA ASP A 96 5.47 -18.85 -9.33
C ASP A 96 5.13 -18.05 -8.07
N TYR A 97 5.79 -18.35 -6.94
CA TYR A 97 5.57 -17.61 -5.68
C TYR A 97 6.12 -16.20 -5.75
N LEU A 98 7.35 -16.02 -6.27
CA LEU A 98 7.95 -14.70 -6.43
C LEU A 98 7.17 -13.85 -7.44
N ARG A 99 6.68 -14.45 -8.53
CA ARG A 99 5.77 -13.77 -9.45
C ARG A 99 4.51 -13.30 -8.72
N TRP A 100 3.86 -14.18 -7.97
CA TRP A 100 2.70 -13.81 -7.16
C TRP A 100 2.99 -12.67 -6.18
N VAL A 101 4.18 -12.66 -5.54
CA VAL A 101 4.58 -11.54 -4.67
C VAL A 101 4.60 -10.22 -5.43
N SER A 102 5.19 -10.21 -6.64
CA SER A 102 5.18 -9.01 -7.50
C SER A 102 3.76 -8.61 -7.89
N ASP A 103 2.94 -9.56 -8.33
CA ASP A 103 1.57 -9.29 -8.80
C ASP A 103 0.69 -8.69 -7.69
N GLN A 104 0.89 -9.10 -6.43
CA GLN A 104 0.12 -8.59 -5.28
C GLN A 104 0.68 -7.28 -4.71
N THR A 105 1.86 -6.84 -5.14
CA THR A 105 2.52 -5.62 -4.63
C THR A 105 2.75 -4.56 -5.71
N ALA A 106 2.30 -4.82 -6.94
CA ALA A 106 2.24 -3.81 -7.97
C ALA A 106 1.21 -2.75 -7.60
N ALA A 107 1.64 -1.49 -7.54
CA ALA A 107 0.74 -0.36 -7.57
C ALA A 107 -0.19 -0.54 -8.78
N GLU A 108 -1.51 -0.45 -8.56
CA GLU A 108 -2.37 -0.31 -9.73
C GLU A 108 -1.93 0.96 -10.45
N PRO A 109 -1.74 0.91 -11.79
CA PRO A 109 -1.52 2.15 -12.51
C PRO A 109 -2.67 3.07 -12.10
N ALA A 110 -2.33 4.27 -11.61
CA ALA A 110 -3.31 5.30 -11.33
C ALA A 110 -4.26 5.31 -12.51
N ALA A 111 -5.54 5.00 -12.25
CA ALA A 111 -6.55 4.95 -13.30
C ALA A 111 -6.38 6.24 -14.09
N GLU A 112 -5.97 6.12 -15.36
CA GLU A 112 -5.99 7.26 -16.27
C GLU A 112 -7.40 7.83 -16.12
N GLU A 113 -7.49 9.04 -15.57
CA GLU A 113 -8.72 9.81 -15.53
C GLU A 113 -9.21 9.83 -16.97
N SER A 114 -10.21 9.00 -17.27
CA SER A 114 -10.75 8.93 -18.61
C SER A 114 -11.34 10.30 -18.89
N ASP A 115 -10.68 11.06 -19.76
CA ASP A 115 -11.18 12.24 -20.45
C ASP A 115 -12.50 11.87 -21.17
N GLN A 116 -13.59 11.78 -20.41
CA GLN A 116 -14.95 11.54 -20.88
C GLN A 116 -15.90 12.58 -20.26
N GLU A 117 -15.51 13.85 -20.24
CA GLU A 117 -16.47 14.95 -20.09
C GLU A 117 -16.27 16.10 -21.10
N ALA A 118 -15.41 15.95 -22.12
CA ALA A 118 -15.29 16.95 -23.19
C ALA A 118 -16.35 16.83 -24.30
N ASP A 119 -17.13 15.74 -24.35
CA ASP A 119 -18.18 15.54 -25.36
C ASP A 119 -19.58 16.07 -24.93
N GLN A 120 -19.71 16.71 -23.75
CA GLN A 120 -20.99 17.26 -23.28
C GLN A 120 -21.17 18.77 -23.58
N GLU A 121 -20.15 19.46 -24.09
CA GLU A 121 -20.26 20.87 -24.51
C GLU A 121 -20.52 21.05 -26.01
N ALA A 122 -20.28 20.04 -26.86
CA ALA A 122 -20.53 20.13 -28.30
C ALA A 122 -22.03 20.04 -28.68
N ASP A 123 -22.84 19.33 -27.89
CA ASP A 123 -24.29 19.19 -28.13
C ASP A 123 -25.11 20.41 -27.61
N GLN A 124 -24.50 21.31 -26.82
CA GLN A 124 -25.20 22.49 -26.28
C GLN A 124 -25.04 23.75 -27.13
N GLU A 125 -24.08 23.80 -28.07
CA GLU A 125 -23.93 24.91 -29.01
C GLU A 125 -24.76 24.74 -30.30
N GLU A 126 -25.01 23.49 -30.76
CA GLU A 126 -25.89 23.27 -31.93
C GLU A 126 -27.36 23.61 -31.64
N ASP A 127 -27.83 23.50 -30.40
CA ASP A 127 -29.22 23.86 -30.01
C ASP A 127 -29.42 25.38 -29.78
N GLN A 128 -28.35 26.17 -29.63
CA GLN A 128 -28.47 27.63 -29.49
C GLN A 128 -28.50 28.37 -30.84
N GLU A 129 -27.89 27.83 -31.90
CA GLU A 129 -27.98 28.43 -33.24
C GLU A 129 -29.37 28.28 -33.88
N VAL A 130 -30.14 27.22 -33.56
CA VAL A 130 -31.51 27.07 -34.07
C VAL A 130 -32.53 28.02 -33.42
N GLU A 131 -32.31 28.48 -32.19
CA GLU A 131 -33.23 29.43 -31.53
C GLU A 131 -33.01 30.89 -31.93
N GLU A 132 -31.79 31.32 -32.30
CA GLU A 132 -31.55 32.70 -32.77
C GLU A 132 -32.06 32.95 -34.20
N VAL A 133 -32.00 31.96 -35.10
CA VAL A 133 -32.52 32.10 -36.47
C VAL A 133 -34.06 32.19 -36.48
N GLY A 134 -34.74 31.62 -35.47
CA GLY A 134 -36.19 31.66 -35.33
C GLY A 134 -36.79 33.01 -34.90
N ARG A 135 -36.01 33.92 -34.30
CA ARG A 135 -36.52 35.21 -33.79
C ARG A 135 -36.39 36.38 -34.77
N ALA A 136 -35.58 36.26 -35.83
CA ALA A 136 -35.44 37.32 -36.83
C ALA A 136 -36.55 37.32 -37.92
N GLY A 137 -37.46 36.34 -37.90
CA GLY A 137 -38.51 36.16 -38.93
C GLY A 137 -39.90 36.69 -38.60
N ALA A 138 -40.14 37.31 -37.43
CA ALA A 138 -41.48 37.65 -36.97
C ALA A 138 -41.60 39.06 -36.37
N ALA A 139 -41.34 40.09 -37.18
CA ALA A 139 -41.96 41.42 -37.17
C ALA A 139 -41.17 42.29 -38.17
N GLY A 140 -41.70 42.75 -39.32
CA GLY A 140 -43.10 42.96 -39.66
C GLY A 140 -43.59 44.25 -39.02
#